data_AF-K6VME8-F1
#
_entry.id   AF-K6VME8-F1
#
_cell.length_a   1.000
_cell.length_b   1.000
_cell.length_c   1.000
_cell.angle_alpha   90.00
_cell.angle_beta   90.00
_cell.angle_gamma   90.00
#
_symmetry.space_group_name_H-M   'P 1'
#
loop_
_entity.id
_entity.type
_entity.pdbx_description
1 polymer ?
#
loop_
_entity_poly.entity_id
_entity_poly.type
_entity_poly.pdbx_seq_one_letter_code
_entity_poly.pdbx_strand_id
1 'polypeptide(L)'
;MAGAYGYNLMSSSSPTCTPQVVRAPERDSFRLTVLNASGYNGKATPIGKELLKRGFDVAEVGTVPSGGLMSGQGTINYGADGRDQALLVAAQVKGANLHFDGRQGPSVSFVIGGTFPGLVEVPPPPPPLPQEVTVNVYNTTFRSGLATDVSNQLTDRGFVTGKYGNDPDNGFLPDDVAVIRYGEDGAEGARLVAQHVPGARLQQVPRVSKSVDVVLGNRFEQLTDTALVPTPPPVEPAPPETVTRPC
;
A
#
# COMPACT_ATOMS: atom_id res chain seq x y z
N MET A 1 -0.20 -81.51 -12.64
CA MET A 1 0.33 -80.54 -11.65
C MET A 1 0.51 -79.22 -12.37
N ALA A 2 -0.24 -78.20 -11.97
CA ALA A 2 -0.23 -76.86 -12.56
C ALA A 2 0.62 -75.94 -11.68
N GLY A 3 1.52 -75.18 -12.30
CA GLY A 3 2.24 -74.08 -11.67
C GLY A 3 2.12 -72.85 -12.55
N ALA A 4 1.21 -71.96 -12.20
CA ALA A 4 1.08 -70.65 -12.84
C ALA A 4 2.00 -69.66 -12.10
N TYR A 5 2.99 -69.12 -12.79
CA TYR A 5 3.78 -68.00 -12.31
C TYR A 5 2.98 -66.71 -12.56
N GLY A 6 2.33 -66.20 -11.52
CA GLY A 6 1.70 -64.88 -11.53
C GLY A 6 2.76 -63.79 -11.36
N TYR A 7 2.95 -62.98 -12.39
CA TYR A 7 3.74 -61.77 -12.33
C TYR A 7 2.93 -60.72 -11.57
N ASN A 8 3.33 -60.42 -10.32
CA ASN A 8 2.79 -59.25 -9.60
C ASN A 8 3.34 -57.98 -10.25
N LEU A 9 2.59 -57.43 -11.20
CA LEU A 9 2.72 -56.04 -11.64
C LEU A 9 2.29 -55.15 -10.47
N MET A 10 3.25 -54.79 -9.62
CA MET A 10 3.06 -53.74 -8.61
C MET A 10 2.77 -52.44 -9.33
N SER A 11 1.49 -52.12 -9.48
CA SER A 11 1.00 -50.86 -9.98
C SER A 11 1.32 -49.79 -8.93
N SER A 12 2.47 -49.14 -9.05
CA SER A 12 2.78 -47.94 -8.26
C SER A 12 1.94 -46.79 -8.81
N SER A 13 0.82 -46.49 -8.15
CA SER A 13 0.13 -45.23 -8.37
C SER A 13 1.10 -44.10 -8.03
N SER A 14 1.60 -43.37 -9.04
CA SER A 14 2.35 -42.13 -8.81
C SER A 14 1.49 -41.19 -7.97
N PRO A 15 2.01 -40.62 -6.87
CA PRO A 15 1.22 -39.72 -6.05
C PRO A 15 0.78 -38.53 -6.91
N THR A 16 -0.53 -38.32 -7.00
CA THR A 16 -1.10 -37.15 -7.68
C THR A 16 -0.71 -35.92 -6.89
N CYS A 17 0.17 -35.10 -7.44
CA CYS A 17 0.52 -33.85 -6.81
C CYS A 17 -0.60 -32.83 -7.02
N THR A 18 -1.17 -32.35 -5.92
CA THR A 18 -2.14 -31.25 -5.91
C THR A 18 -1.50 -30.01 -5.29
N PRO A 19 -1.61 -28.84 -5.94
CA PRO A 19 -1.18 -27.57 -5.35
C PRO A 19 -1.83 -27.35 -3.99
N GLN A 20 -1.07 -26.82 -3.03
CA GLN A 20 -1.55 -26.59 -1.67
C GLN A 20 -1.70 -25.10 -1.41
N VAL A 21 -2.90 -24.67 -1.00
CA VAL A 21 -3.13 -23.32 -0.50
C VAL A 21 -2.79 -23.31 0.99
N VAL A 22 -1.87 -22.44 1.39
CA VAL A 22 -1.44 -22.27 2.78
C VAL A 22 -1.53 -20.80 3.18
N ARG A 23 -1.61 -20.54 4.48
CA ARG A 23 -1.52 -19.18 5.00
C ARG A 23 -0.18 -18.57 4.59
N ALA A 24 -0.22 -17.35 4.08
CA ALA A 24 0.99 -16.61 3.73
C ALA A 24 1.73 -16.17 5.01
N PRO A 25 3.08 -16.07 4.97
CA PRO A 25 3.82 -15.38 6.00
C PRO A 25 3.43 -13.89 6.05
N GLU A 26 3.59 -13.25 7.22
CA GLU A 26 3.39 -11.80 7.33
C GLU A 26 4.45 -11.08 6.46
N ARG A 27 4.05 -10.04 5.72
CA ARG A 27 4.91 -9.39 4.72
C ARG A 27 6.17 -8.76 5.31
N ASP A 28 6.11 -8.33 6.56
CA ASP A 28 7.22 -7.75 7.33
C ASP A 28 8.01 -8.77 8.17
N SER A 29 7.64 -10.06 8.12
CA SER A 29 8.32 -11.12 8.89
C SER A 29 9.63 -11.63 8.27
N PHE A 30 9.99 -11.17 7.07
CA PHE A 30 11.20 -11.58 6.38
C PHE A 30 11.79 -10.43 5.56
N ARG A 31 13.13 -10.44 5.45
CA ARG A 31 13.84 -9.41 4.70
C ARG A 31 13.74 -9.66 3.19
N LEU A 32 13.37 -8.60 2.47
CA LEU A 32 13.34 -8.56 1.01
C LEU A 32 14.44 -7.62 0.49
N THR A 33 15.30 -8.15 -0.37
CA THR A 33 16.29 -7.36 -1.13
C THR A 33 15.81 -7.15 -2.56
N VAL A 34 15.81 -5.90 -3.05
CA VAL A 34 15.37 -5.56 -4.41
C VAL A 34 16.58 -5.08 -5.22
N LEU A 35 16.97 -5.85 -6.25
CA LEU A 35 18.17 -5.59 -7.04
C LEU A 35 17.82 -5.26 -8.48
N ASN A 36 18.49 -4.24 -9.03
CA ASN A 36 18.42 -3.92 -10.44
C ASN A 36 19.47 -4.70 -11.24
N ALA A 37 19.03 -5.54 -12.18
CA ALA A 37 19.86 -6.21 -13.18
C ALA A 37 19.47 -5.82 -14.62
N SER A 38 18.60 -4.82 -14.79
CA SER A 38 17.97 -4.50 -16.07
C SER A 38 18.87 -3.77 -17.07
N GLY A 39 20.01 -3.24 -16.62
CA GLY A 39 20.86 -2.33 -17.40
C GLY A 39 20.39 -0.88 -17.44
N TYR A 40 19.21 -0.57 -16.87
CA TYR A 40 18.69 0.80 -16.77
C TYR A 40 18.86 1.34 -15.34
N ASN A 41 19.40 2.55 -15.19
CA ASN A 41 19.64 3.15 -13.88
C ASN A 41 18.34 3.35 -13.07
N GLY A 42 18.42 3.10 -11.76
CA GLY A 42 17.36 3.46 -10.80
C GLY A 42 16.08 2.62 -10.84
N LYS A 43 16.01 1.51 -11.59
CA LYS A 43 14.78 0.69 -11.70
C LYS A 43 14.32 0.04 -10.39
N ALA A 44 15.24 -0.30 -9.49
CA ALA A 44 14.90 -0.96 -8.22
C ALA A 44 14.24 -0.02 -7.20
N THR A 45 14.61 1.26 -7.17
CA THR A 45 14.08 2.23 -6.19
C THR A 45 12.57 2.40 -6.18
N PRO A 46 11.89 2.68 -7.32
CA PRO A 46 10.43 2.81 -7.31
C PRO A 46 9.73 1.50 -6.94
N ILE A 47 10.30 0.36 -7.35
CA ILE A 47 9.75 -0.97 -7.04
C ILE A 47 9.89 -1.30 -5.55
N GLY A 48 11.06 -1.05 -4.95
CA GLY A 48 11.29 -1.20 -3.52
C GLY A 48 10.37 -0.31 -2.69
N LYS A 49 10.17 0.95 -3.09
CA LYS A 49 9.22 1.86 -2.43
C LYS A 49 7.78 1.34 -2.49
N GLU A 50 7.36 0.82 -3.65
CA GLU A 50 6.02 0.27 -3.81
C GLU A 50 5.83 -1.00 -2.97
N LEU A 51 6.82 -1.89 -2.90
CA LEU A 51 6.77 -3.09 -2.06
C LEU A 51 6.78 -2.73 -0.56
N LEU A 52 7.54 -1.70 -0.15
CA LEU A 52 7.48 -1.16 1.20
C LEU A 52 6.08 -0.61 1.52
N LYS A 53 5.46 0.16 0.61
CA LYS A 53 4.08 0.63 0.74
C LYS A 53 3.06 -0.51 0.85
N ARG A 54 3.37 -1.66 0.26
CA ARG A 54 2.58 -2.91 0.34
C ARG A 54 2.87 -3.73 1.61
N GLY A 55 3.69 -3.23 2.54
CA GLY A 55 3.93 -3.84 3.85
C GLY A 55 5.09 -4.84 3.90
N PHE A 56 5.92 -4.92 2.85
CA PHE A 56 7.11 -5.77 2.89
C PHE A 56 8.26 -5.09 3.65
N ASP A 57 9.04 -5.87 4.41
CA ASP A 57 10.32 -5.39 4.97
C ASP A 57 11.40 -5.36 3.88
N VAL A 58 11.44 -4.24 3.13
CA VAL A 58 12.45 -4.01 2.08
C VAL A 58 13.77 -3.55 2.72
N ALA A 59 14.58 -4.53 3.13
CA ALA A 59 15.82 -4.32 3.84
C ALA A 59 16.92 -3.67 2.98
N GLU A 60 16.91 -3.90 1.67
CA GLU A 60 17.93 -3.38 0.76
C GLU A 60 17.36 -3.11 -0.63
N VAL A 61 17.77 -1.99 -1.23
CA VAL A 61 17.53 -1.66 -2.63
C VAL A 61 18.87 -1.34 -3.29
N GLY A 62 19.22 -2.06 -4.35
CA GLY A 62 20.54 -1.97 -4.96
C GLY A 62 20.58 -2.29 -6.44
N THR A 63 21.79 -2.38 -6.97
CA THR A 63 22.09 -2.88 -8.33
C THR A 63 22.95 -4.13 -8.16
N VAL A 64 22.72 -5.14 -9.00
CA VAL A 64 23.56 -6.35 -8.98
C VAL A 64 25.03 -6.00 -9.25
N PRO A 65 26.00 -6.77 -8.72
CA PRO A 65 27.41 -6.58 -9.04
C PRO A 65 27.70 -6.62 -10.55
N SER A 66 28.83 -6.01 -10.95
CA SER A 66 29.25 -5.95 -12.36
C SER A 66 29.28 -7.33 -13.02
N GLY A 67 28.64 -7.45 -14.20
CA GLY A 67 28.49 -8.71 -14.93
C GLY A 67 27.16 -9.45 -14.69
N GLY A 68 26.33 -9.01 -13.74
CA GLY A 68 25.05 -9.66 -13.39
C GLY A 68 23.82 -9.22 -14.21
N LEU A 69 24.01 -8.58 -15.38
CA LEU A 69 22.88 -8.08 -16.17
C LEU A 69 21.96 -9.22 -16.62
N MET A 70 20.65 -8.98 -16.53
CA MET A 70 19.63 -9.93 -16.90
C MET A 70 18.71 -9.32 -17.95
N SER A 71 18.70 -9.86 -19.16
CA SER A 71 17.84 -9.36 -20.25
C SER A 71 16.36 -9.76 -20.08
N GLY A 72 16.07 -10.83 -19.33
CA GLY A 72 14.70 -11.33 -19.11
C GLY A 72 13.87 -10.49 -18.12
N GLN A 73 12.78 -11.06 -17.61
CA GLN A 73 11.85 -10.35 -16.71
C GLN A 73 12.43 -10.09 -15.31
N GLY A 74 13.39 -10.91 -14.88
CA GLY A 74 13.85 -10.93 -13.49
C GLY A 74 13.61 -12.28 -12.83
N THR A 75 14.08 -12.42 -11.59
CA THR A 75 13.97 -13.65 -10.79
C THR A 75 13.81 -13.31 -9.31
N ILE A 76 12.98 -14.09 -8.62
CA ILE A 76 12.81 -14.09 -7.17
C ILE A 76 13.59 -15.28 -6.62
N ASN A 77 14.71 -15.01 -5.96
CA ASN A 77 15.58 -16.04 -5.42
C ASN A 77 15.27 -16.31 -3.95
N TYR A 78 15.28 -17.58 -3.56
CA TYR A 78 14.90 -18.02 -2.22
C TYR A 78 15.59 -19.33 -1.80
N GLY A 79 15.60 -19.57 -0.49
CA GLY A 79 16.15 -20.76 0.16
C GLY A 79 15.08 -21.72 0.63
N ALA A 80 15.47 -22.79 1.33
CA ALA A 80 14.52 -23.82 1.77
C ALA A 80 13.41 -23.24 2.67
N ASP A 81 13.79 -22.35 3.60
CA ASP A 81 12.86 -21.71 4.54
C ASP A 81 12.15 -20.47 3.95
N GLY A 82 12.48 -20.09 2.72
CA GLY A 82 12.00 -18.88 2.04
C GLY A 82 10.95 -19.13 0.97
N ARG A 83 10.46 -20.37 0.80
CA ARG A 83 9.59 -20.74 -0.32
C ARG A 83 8.27 -19.98 -0.30
N ASP A 84 7.59 -19.91 0.84
CA ASP A 84 6.29 -19.25 0.93
C ASP A 84 6.42 -17.72 0.86
N GLN A 85 7.53 -17.18 1.39
CA GLN A 85 7.92 -15.77 1.28
C GLN A 85 8.14 -15.41 -0.18
N ALA A 86 8.82 -16.26 -0.93
CA ALA A 86 9.05 -16.06 -2.36
C ALA A 86 7.76 -16.14 -3.17
N LEU A 87 6.85 -17.07 -2.84
CA LEU A 87 5.52 -17.14 -3.45
C LEU A 87 4.68 -15.89 -3.14
N LEU A 88 4.79 -15.36 -1.92
CA LEU A 88 4.13 -14.12 -1.53
C LEU A 88 4.65 -12.92 -2.31
N VAL A 89 5.97 -12.80 -2.49
CA VAL A 89 6.57 -11.78 -3.36
C VAL A 89 6.16 -12.00 -4.82
N ALA A 90 6.13 -13.25 -5.29
CA ALA A 90 5.73 -13.59 -6.66
C ALA A 90 4.29 -13.18 -6.99
N ALA A 91 3.37 -13.27 -6.02
CA ALA A 91 2.00 -12.77 -6.19
C ALA A 91 1.93 -11.27 -6.49
N GLN A 92 2.98 -10.49 -6.16
CA GLN A 92 3.08 -9.06 -6.45
C GLN A 92 3.71 -8.74 -7.81
N VAL A 93 4.28 -9.72 -8.52
CA VAL A 93 5.16 -9.51 -9.67
C VAL A 93 4.53 -10.11 -10.92
N LYS A 94 4.25 -9.29 -11.95
CA LYS A 94 3.73 -9.81 -13.23
C LYS A 94 4.80 -10.70 -13.87
N GLY A 95 4.45 -11.94 -14.22
CA GLY A 95 5.38 -12.90 -14.84
C GLY A 95 6.54 -13.33 -13.93
N ALA A 96 6.28 -13.43 -12.62
CA ALA A 96 7.26 -13.85 -11.63
C ALA A 96 7.97 -15.16 -12.01
N ASN A 97 9.30 -15.18 -11.91
CA ASN A 97 10.12 -16.38 -12.03
C ASN A 97 10.77 -16.66 -10.69
N LEU A 98 10.55 -17.86 -10.15
CA LEU A 98 11.10 -18.28 -8.86
C LEU A 98 12.36 -19.12 -9.09
N HIS A 99 13.40 -18.89 -8.29
CA HIS A 99 14.64 -19.65 -8.34
C HIS A 99 15.10 -20.03 -6.94
N PHE A 100 15.27 -21.34 -6.72
CA PHE A 100 15.87 -21.84 -5.49
C PHE A 100 17.39 -21.73 -5.60
N ASP A 101 18.00 -20.92 -4.73
CA ASP A 101 19.45 -20.68 -4.73
C ASP A 101 20.19 -21.30 -3.53
N GLY A 102 19.47 -22.04 -2.68
CA GLY A 102 20.05 -22.76 -1.54
C GLY A 102 20.48 -21.88 -0.36
N ARG A 103 20.12 -20.58 -0.35
CA ARG A 103 20.38 -19.71 0.81
C ARG A 103 19.73 -20.27 2.08
N GLN A 104 20.26 -19.86 3.23
CA GLN A 104 19.72 -20.21 4.53
C GLN A 104 18.72 -19.15 5.02
N GLY A 105 17.71 -19.59 5.78
CA GLY A 105 16.70 -18.71 6.35
C GLY A 105 15.67 -18.20 5.33
N PRO A 106 14.72 -17.37 5.79
CA PRO A 106 13.51 -17.01 5.03
C PRO A 106 13.70 -15.83 4.07
N SER A 107 14.91 -15.29 3.96
CA SER A 107 15.15 -14.08 3.16
C SER A 107 14.92 -14.31 1.67
N VAL A 108 14.42 -13.29 0.98
CA VAL A 108 14.11 -13.34 -0.45
C VAL A 108 14.84 -12.20 -1.16
N SER A 109 15.32 -12.44 -2.38
CA SER A 109 15.80 -11.34 -3.24
C SER A 109 15.01 -11.30 -4.53
N PHE A 110 14.48 -10.13 -4.89
CA PHE A 110 13.87 -9.87 -6.18
C PHE A 110 14.87 -9.14 -7.09
N VAL A 111 15.34 -9.83 -8.12
CA VAL A 111 16.23 -9.30 -9.15
C VAL A 111 15.39 -8.88 -10.36
N ILE A 112 15.43 -7.60 -10.70
CA ILE A 112 14.66 -6.98 -11.79
C ILE A 112 15.46 -7.05 -13.09
N GLY A 113 14.92 -7.72 -14.12
CA GLY A 113 15.55 -7.82 -15.43
C GLY A 113 15.10 -6.75 -16.43
N GLY A 114 15.71 -6.75 -17.62
CA GLY A 114 15.52 -5.78 -18.69
C GLY A 114 14.09 -5.70 -19.23
N THR A 115 13.40 -6.83 -19.30
CA THR A 115 12.01 -6.92 -19.78
C THR A 115 11.00 -7.05 -18.65
N PHE A 116 11.32 -6.58 -17.44
CA PHE A 116 10.40 -6.65 -16.29
C PHE A 116 9.08 -5.92 -16.60
N PRO A 117 7.93 -6.63 -16.63
CA PRO A 117 6.65 -6.02 -17.03
C PRO A 117 6.00 -5.14 -15.95
N GLY A 118 6.54 -5.11 -14.73
CA GLY A 118 6.02 -4.35 -13.61
C GLY A 118 5.36 -5.21 -12.52
N LEU A 119 4.98 -4.56 -11.43
CA LEU A 119 4.21 -5.20 -10.37
C LEU A 119 2.76 -5.44 -10.81
N VAL A 120 2.09 -6.40 -10.17
CA VAL A 120 0.64 -6.59 -10.30
C VAL A 120 -0.05 -5.32 -9.82
N GLU A 121 -1.03 -4.88 -10.61
CA GLU A 121 -1.91 -3.78 -10.24
C GLU A 121 -2.84 -4.25 -9.14
N VAL A 122 -2.73 -3.62 -7.98
CA VAL A 122 -3.63 -3.85 -6.85
C VAL A 122 -4.66 -2.73 -6.90
N PRO A 123 -5.96 -3.03 -6.71
CA PRO A 123 -6.96 -1.98 -6.51
C PRO A 123 -6.47 -1.00 -5.43
N PRO A 124 -6.76 0.32 -5.58
CA PRO A 124 -6.41 1.27 -4.53
C PRO A 124 -7.06 0.83 -3.21
N PRO A 125 -6.40 1.07 -2.06
CA PRO A 125 -7.00 0.79 -0.77
C PRO A 125 -8.33 1.55 -0.64
N PRO A 126 -9.27 1.04 0.16
CA PRO A 126 -10.50 1.77 0.43
C PRO A 126 -10.16 3.15 1.01
N PRO A 127 -10.99 4.18 0.76
CA PRO A 127 -10.82 5.48 1.39
C PRO A 127 -10.74 5.36 2.92
N PRO A 128 -9.96 6.20 3.60
CA PRO A 128 -9.90 6.17 5.05
C PRO A 128 -11.26 6.48 5.65
N LEU A 129 -11.51 5.99 6.87
CA LEU A 129 -12.64 6.40 7.68
C LEU A 129 -12.36 7.75 8.34
N PRO A 130 -13.39 8.54 8.72
CA PRO A 130 -13.20 9.80 9.45
C PRO A 130 -12.28 9.64 10.68
N GLN A 131 -12.44 8.56 11.44
CA GLN A 131 -11.65 8.26 12.64
C GLN A 131 -10.17 7.95 12.38
N GLU A 132 -9.76 7.80 11.12
CA GLU A 132 -8.38 7.59 10.70
C GLU A 132 -7.72 8.89 10.21
N VAL A 133 -8.49 9.98 10.11
CA VAL A 133 -8.04 11.26 9.54
C VAL A 133 -7.97 12.32 10.64
N THR A 134 -6.74 12.77 10.93
CA THR A 134 -6.49 13.92 11.80
C THR A 134 -6.65 15.22 11.01
N VAL A 135 -7.57 16.07 11.47
CA VAL A 135 -7.89 17.35 10.82
C VAL A 135 -7.50 18.53 11.70
N ASN A 136 -6.61 19.38 11.20
CA ASN A 136 -6.37 20.69 11.76
C ASN A 136 -7.34 21.69 11.11
N VAL A 137 -7.83 22.69 11.86
CA VAL A 137 -8.76 23.71 11.34
C VAL A 137 -8.21 25.11 11.60
N TYR A 138 -7.89 25.83 10.54
CA TYR A 138 -7.30 27.15 10.62
C TYR A 138 -8.22 28.24 10.07
N ASN A 139 -8.31 29.36 10.76
CA ASN A 139 -9.12 30.51 10.38
C ASN A 139 -8.24 31.59 9.74
N THR A 140 -8.60 32.04 8.54
CA THR A 140 -8.00 33.20 7.87
C THR A 140 -8.95 34.41 7.78
N THR A 141 -10.10 34.31 8.44
CA THR A 141 -11.19 35.31 8.40
C THR A 141 -11.21 36.18 9.66
N PHE A 142 -12.01 37.25 9.64
CA PHE A 142 -12.25 38.10 10.81
C PHE A 142 -13.28 37.53 11.81
N ARG A 143 -13.81 36.32 11.57
CA ARG A 143 -14.83 35.70 12.42
C ARG A 143 -14.19 34.98 13.59
N SER A 144 -14.29 35.55 14.79
CA SER A 144 -13.85 34.90 16.02
C SER A 144 -14.56 33.57 16.27
N GLY A 145 -13.84 32.57 16.78
CA GLY A 145 -14.41 31.27 17.14
C GLY A 145 -14.63 30.29 15.98
N LEU A 146 -14.59 30.75 14.73
CA LEU A 146 -14.93 29.94 13.55
C LEU A 146 -14.17 28.61 13.46
N ALA A 147 -12.85 28.62 13.69
CA ALA A 147 -12.05 27.40 13.64
C ALA A 147 -12.47 26.39 14.73
N THR A 148 -12.78 26.87 15.93
CA THR A 148 -13.27 26.02 17.03
C THR A 148 -14.60 25.38 16.66
N ASP A 149 -15.54 26.17 16.15
CA ASP A 149 -16.89 25.67 15.79
C ASP A 149 -16.83 24.63 14.68
N VAL A 150 -16.02 24.87 13.65
CA VAL A 150 -15.83 23.92 12.54
C VAL A 150 -15.09 22.67 13.01
N SER A 151 -14.08 22.82 13.87
CA SER A 151 -13.36 21.69 14.46
C SER A 151 -14.30 20.77 15.24
N ASN A 152 -15.16 21.34 16.09
CA ASN A 152 -16.14 20.57 16.87
C ASN A 152 -17.11 19.81 15.96
N GLN A 153 -17.63 20.47 14.92
CA GLN A 153 -18.52 19.80 13.96
C GLN A 153 -17.85 18.66 13.18
N LEU A 154 -16.57 18.78 12.85
CA LEU A 154 -15.82 17.69 12.22
C LEU A 154 -15.56 16.55 13.21
N THR A 155 -15.29 16.85 14.48
CA THR A 155 -15.20 15.84 15.53
C THR A 155 -16.51 15.08 15.73
N ASP A 156 -17.65 15.77 15.73
CA ASP A 156 -18.98 15.14 15.80
C ASP A 156 -19.26 14.23 14.59
N ARG A 157 -18.58 14.47 13.46
CA ARG A 157 -18.61 13.61 12.25
C ARG A 157 -17.60 12.46 12.30
N GLY A 158 -16.91 12.29 13.41
CA GLY A 158 -15.97 11.19 13.66
C GLY A 158 -14.52 11.49 13.24
N PHE A 159 -14.19 12.69 12.78
CA PHE A 159 -12.79 13.04 12.49
C PHE A 159 -11.97 13.18 13.77
N VAL A 160 -10.70 12.81 13.70
CA VAL A 160 -9.77 13.01 14.82
C VAL A 160 -9.39 14.49 14.88
N THR A 161 -9.66 15.12 16.01
CA THR A 161 -9.33 16.53 16.24
C THR A 161 -7.81 16.74 16.23
N GLY A 162 -7.34 17.62 15.36
CA GLY A 162 -5.98 18.15 15.37
C GLY A 162 -5.89 19.50 16.09
N LYS A 163 -5.01 20.36 15.58
CA LYS A 163 -4.89 21.76 16.01
C LYS A 163 -6.00 22.60 15.42
N TYR A 164 -6.47 23.61 16.15
CA TYR A 164 -7.36 24.61 15.60
C TYR A 164 -7.04 26.01 16.13
N GLY A 165 -7.31 27.04 15.32
CA GLY A 165 -6.98 28.42 15.66
C GLY A 165 -6.81 29.30 14.42
N ASN A 166 -6.04 30.38 14.55
CA ASN A 166 -5.66 31.19 13.38
C ASN A 166 -4.61 30.47 12.53
N ASP A 167 -4.61 30.72 11.22
CA ASP A 167 -3.62 30.12 10.31
C ASP A 167 -2.20 30.55 10.68
N PRO A 168 -1.29 29.62 11.04
CA PRO A 168 0.08 29.95 11.41
C PRO A 168 0.87 30.56 10.25
N ASP A 169 0.44 30.30 9.01
CA ASP A 169 1.06 30.87 7.80
C ASP A 169 0.61 32.32 7.54
N ASN A 170 -0.26 32.89 8.40
CA ASN A 170 -0.90 34.20 8.23
C ASN A 170 -1.54 34.37 6.85
N GLY A 171 -2.13 33.29 6.32
CA GLY A 171 -2.81 33.30 5.04
C GLY A 171 -4.02 34.25 5.04
N PHE A 172 -4.34 34.78 3.87
CA PHE A 172 -5.57 35.54 3.63
C PHE A 172 -6.29 34.97 2.42
N LEU A 173 -7.52 34.50 2.63
CA LEU A 173 -8.32 33.81 1.63
C LEU A 173 -9.65 34.56 1.40
N PRO A 174 -9.63 35.73 0.75
CA PRO A 174 -10.81 36.57 0.58
C PRO A 174 -11.88 35.94 -0.33
N ASP A 175 -11.43 35.12 -1.29
CA ASP A 175 -12.27 34.58 -2.35
C ASP A 175 -12.51 33.06 -2.24
N ASP A 176 -11.83 32.36 -1.32
CA ASP A 176 -12.01 30.92 -1.14
C ASP A 176 -13.06 30.61 -0.07
N VAL A 177 -13.76 29.49 -0.24
CA VAL A 177 -14.53 28.85 0.84
C VAL A 177 -13.56 28.24 1.83
N ALA A 178 -12.71 27.34 1.38
CA ALA A 178 -11.62 26.80 2.17
C ALA A 178 -10.53 26.25 1.26
N VAL A 179 -9.33 26.12 1.82
CA VAL A 179 -8.20 25.44 1.20
C VAL A 179 -7.84 24.26 2.09
N ILE A 180 -7.94 23.07 1.53
CA ILE A 180 -7.58 21.84 2.24
C ILE A 180 -6.12 21.53 1.88
N ARG A 181 -5.20 21.82 2.81
CA ARG A 181 -3.76 21.57 2.64
C ARG A 181 -3.43 20.14 3.09
N TYR A 182 -2.66 19.39 2.29
CA TYR A 182 -2.30 18.00 2.59
C TYR A 182 -0.90 17.61 2.11
N GLY A 183 -0.29 16.63 2.79
CA GLY A 183 0.99 16.04 2.40
C GLY A 183 0.85 14.84 1.47
N GLU A 184 1.97 14.24 1.06
CA GLU A 184 1.99 13.03 0.22
C GLU A 184 1.08 11.93 0.76
N ASP A 185 1.16 11.65 2.06
CA ASP A 185 0.38 10.58 2.71
C ASP A 185 -1.05 11.01 3.11
N GLY A 186 -1.40 12.29 2.96
CA GLY A 186 -2.68 12.86 3.39
C GLY A 186 -3.74 13.01 2.29
N ALA A 187 -3.45 12.58 1.05
CA ALA A 187 -4.29 12.85 -0.11
C ALA A 187 -5.71 12.27 0.00
N GLU A 188 -5.85 11.01 0.40
CA GLU A 188 -7.18 10.40 0.53
C GLU A 188 -7.97 10.98 1.71
N GLY A 189 -7.29 11.30 2.82
CA GLY A 189 -7.91 12.02 3.94
C GLY A 189 -8.42 13.41 3.52
N ALA A 190 -7.66 14.12 2.68
CA ALA A 190 -8.06 15.42 2.16
C ALA A 190 -9.29 15.33 1.24
N ARG A 191 -9.36 14.31 0.40
CA ARG A 191 -10.56 14.05 -0.44
C ARG A 191 -11.77 13.72 0.40
N LEU A 192 -11.61 12.95 1.48
CA LEU A 192 -12.70 12.68 2.41
C LEU A 192 -13.18 13.99 3.06
N VAL A 193 -12.28 14.79 3.62
CA VAL A 193 -12.62 16.08 4.25
C VAL A 193 -13.31 17.03 3.27
N ALA A 194 -12.91 17.04 2.00
CA ALA A 194 -13.54 17.88 0.96
C ALA A 194 -15.03 17.56 0.74
N GLN A 195 -15.49 16.34 1.02
CA GLN A 195 -16.91 15.99 0.93
C GLN A 195 -17.76 16.76 1.96
N HIS A 196 -17.14 17.22 3.05
CA HIS A 196 -17.80 18.00 4.11
C HIS A 196 -17.69 19.52 3.91
N VAL A 197 -16.86 19.99 2.98
CA VAL A 197 -16.61 21.43 2.75
C VAL A 197 -16.85 21.77 1.27
N PRO A 198 -18.09 21.99 0.85
CA PRO A 198 -18.43 22.17 -0.55
C PRO A 198 -17.80 23.46 -1.08
N GLY A 199 -17.10 23.38 -2.21
CA GLY A 199 -16.35 24.51 -2.77
C GLY A 199 -14.94 24.70 -2.20
N ALA A 200 -14.49 23.83 -1.29
CA ALA A 200 -13.09 23.80 -0.91
C ALA A 200 -12.21 23.33 -2.07
N ARG A 201 -11.02 23.92 -2.19
CA ARG A 201 -9.99 23.44 -3.11
C ARG A 201 -8.93 22.64 -2.37
N LEU A 202 -8.44 21.58 -3.02
CA LEU A 202 -7.35 20.74 -2.53
C LEU A 202 -6.00 21.36 -2.90
N GLN A 203 -5.07 21.45 -1.93
CA GLN A 203 -3.71 21.93 -2.16
C GLN A 203 -2.68 20.97 -1.54
N GLN A 204 -1.88 20.31 -2.38
CA GLN A 204 -0.75 19.54 -1.87
C GLN A 204 0.37 20.50 -1.42
N VAL A 205 0.96 20.23 -0.26
CA VAL A 205 2.09 20.98 0.31
C VAL A 205 3.26 20.02 0.59
N PRO A 206 4.51 20.51 0.64
CA PRO A 206 5.70 19.64 0.76
C PRO A 206 5.87 19.07 2.18
N ARG A 207 5.02 18.11 2.55
CA ARG A 207 5.11 17.34 3.80
C ARG A 207 4.72 15.88 3.58
N VAL A 208 5.15 15.00 4.48
CA VAL A 208 4.88 13.55 4.42
C VAL A 208 3.81 13.12 5.44
N SER A 209 3.23 14.04 6.20
CA SER A 209 2.21 13.68 7.21
C SER A 209 0.86 13.30 6.59
N LYS A 210 0.14 12.39 7.28
CA LYS A 210 -1.26 12.04 7.00
C LYS A 210 -2.27 13.10 7.45
N SER A 211 -1.83 14.11 8.21
CA SER A 211 -2.70 15.17 8.72
C SER A 211 -3.17 16.11 7.59
N VAL A 212 -4.42 16.53 7.68
CA VAL A 212 -5.07 17.44 6.74
C VAL A 212 -5.32 18.77 7.45
N ASP A 213 -5.08 19.90 6.77
CA ASP A 213 -5.46 21.21 7.30
C ASP A 213 -6.64 21.76 6.52
N VAL A 214 -7.73 22.11 7.19
CA VAL A 214 -8.85 22.87 6.63
C VAL A 214 -8.63 24.33 6.93
N VAL A 215 -8.21 25.08 5.93
CA VAL A 215 -7.95 26.52 6.06
C VAL A 215 -9.16 27.29 5.56
N LEU A 216 -9.94 27.83 6.48
CA LEU A 216 -11.23 28.49 6.23
C LEU A 216 -11.01 29.89 5.65
N GLY A 217 -11.67 30.17 4.53
CA GLY A 217 -11.66 31.47 3.86
C GLY A 217 -12.93 32.28 4.11
N ASN A 218 -12.94 33.52 3.61
CA ASN A 218 -14.01 34.48 3.87
C ASN A 218 -15.36 34.06 3.25
N ARG A 219 -15.36 33.20 2.24
CA ARG A 219 -16.59 32.65 1.65
C ARG A 219 -17.09 31.39 2.35
N PHE A 220 -16.43 30.90 3.40
CA PHE A 220 -16.95 29.77 4.17
C PHE A 220 -18.26 30.15 4.87
N GLU A 221 -19.32 29.40 4.66
CA GLU A 221 -20.59 29.60 5.36
C GLU A 221 -20.83 28.50 6.38
N GLN A 222 -20.80 27.26 5.93
CA GLN A 222 -21.08 26.08 6.75
C GLN A 222 -20.50 24.82 6.10
N LEU A 223 -20.41 23.75 6.90
CA LEU A 223 -20.13 22.41 6.38
C LEU A 223 -21.36 21.85 5.65
N THR A 224 -21.16 20.86 4.77
CA THR A 224 -22.25 20.07 4.17
C THR A 224 -23.16 19.53 5.28
N ASP A 225 -24.48 19.56 5.07
CA ASP A 225 -25.45 18.89 5.96
C ASP A 225 -25.04 17.41 6.16
N THR A 226 -25.06 16.93 7.40
CA THR A 226 -24.67 15.54 7.71
C THR A 226 -25.54 14.52 7.00
N ALA A 227 -26.80 14.84 6.69
CA ALA A 227 -27.69 13.97 5.93
C ALA A 227 -27.26 13.79 4.45
N LEU A 228 -26.43 14.68 3.93
CA LEU A 228 -25.93 14.66 2.55
C LEU A 228 -24.51 14.09 2.46
N VAL A 229 -23.88 13.78 3.59
CA VAL A 229 -22.56 13.14 3.61
C VAL A 229 -22.74 11.64 3.35
N PRO A 230 -22.04 11.05 2.35
CA PRO A 230 -22.04 9.61 2.16
C PRO A 230 -21.57 8.89 3.43
N THR A 231 -22.33 7.92 3.90
CA THR A 231 -21.86 7.04 4.97
C THR A 231 -20.75 6.15 4.43
N PRO A 232 -19.60 6.04 5.12
CA PRO A 232 -18.58 5.09 4.74
C PRO A 232 -19.16 3.67 4.74
N PRO A 233 -18.86 2.83 3.74
CA PRO A 233 -19.25 1.44 3.79
C PRO A 233 -18.61 0.76 5.01
N PRO A 234 -19.26 -0.24 5.62
CA PRO A 234 -18.63 -1.04 6.66
C PRO A 234 -17.31 -1.62 6.17
N VAL A 235 -16.25 -1.50 6.98
CA VAL A 235 -14.96 -2.15 6.69
C VAL A 235 -15.10 -3.62 7.03
N GLU A 236 -15.23 -4.46 6.00
CA GLU A 236 -15.10 -5.90 6.17
C GLU A 236 -13.62 -6.26 6.36
N PRO A 237 -13.25 -7.07 7.36
CA PRO A 237 -11.89 -7.55 7.50
C PRO A 237 -11.49 -8.33 6.25
N ALA A 238 -10.37 -7.96 5.63
CA ALA A 238 -9.84 -8.74 4.52
C ALA A 238 -9.57 -10.19 5.00
N PRO A 239 -9.88 -11.21 4.18
CA PRO A 239 -9.51 -12.58 4.53
C PRO A 239 -7.98 -12.69 4.68
N PRO A 240 -7.49 -13.61 5.52
CA PRO A 240 -6.05 -13.79 5.70
C PRO A 240 -5.38 -14.11 4.35
N GLU A 241 -4.23 -13.50 4.10
CA GLU A 241 -3.49 -13.71 2.86
C GLU A 241 -3.00 -15.17 2.76
N THR A 242 -3.05 -15.73 1.55
CA THR A 242 -2.65 -17.11 1.28
C THR A 242 -1.71 -17.17 0.09
N VAL A 243 -0.87 -18.21 0.04
CA VAL A 243 -0.03 -18.55 -1.11
C VAL A 243 -0.34 -19.96 -1.58
N THR A 244 -0.20 -20.17 -2.89
CA THR A 244 -0.35 -21.51 -3.49
C THR A 244 1.02 -22.12 -3.71
N ARG A 245 1.34 -23.18 -2.97
CA ARG A 245 2.53 -24.00 -3.19
C ARG A 245 2.29 -24.89 -4.42
N PRO A 246 3.03 -24.69 -5.52
CA PRO A 246 2.92 -25.57 -6.66
C PRO A 246 3.53 -26.94 -6.33
N CYS A 247 3.13 -27.91 -7.14
CA CYS A 247 3.94 -29.08 -7.40
C CYS A 247 5.27 -28.62 -8.02
#